data_AF-D9S931-F1
#
_entry.id   AF-D9S931-F1
#
_cell.length_a   1.000
_cell.length_b   1.000
_cell.length_c   1.000
_cell.angle_alpha   90.00
_cell.angle_beta   90.00
_cell.angle_gamma   90.00
#
_symmetry.space_group_name_H-M   'P 1'
#
loop_
_entity.id
_entity.type
_entity.pdbx_description
1 polymer ?
#
loop_
_entity_poly.entity_id
_entity_poly.type
_entity_poly.pdbx_seq_one_letter_code
_entity_poly.pdbx_strand_id
1 'polypeptide(L)' 'MSFYKTDTFIRNKYMTYEFDLHESREEGRKEAEAKALEEKKAMARGFRDDGFPLEAISKRTGFTVEEIKAL' A
#
# COMPACT_ATOMS: atom_id res chain seq x y z
N MET A 1 -5.99 -2.19 -39.67
CA MET A 1 -5.50 -3.45 -39.08
C MET A 1 -4.50 -3.06 -37.99
N SER A 2 -4.72 -3.44 -36.73
CA SER A 2 -3.77 -3.17 -35.65
C SER A 2 -2.47 -3.94 -35.88
N PHE A 3 -1.38 -3.25 -36.22
CA PHE A 3 -0.09 -3.84 -36.64
C PHE A 3 0.55 -4.79 -35.60
N TYR A 4 0.19 -4.65 -34.33
CA TYR A 4 0.65 -5.46 -33.20
C TYR A 4 0.00 -6.85 -33.11
N LYS A 5 -1.07 -7.13 -33.88
CA LYS A 5 -1.75 -8.44 -33.87
C LYS A 5 -1.17 -9.45 -34.87
N THR A 6 -0.45 -8.97 -35.89
CA THR A 6 0.07 -9.79 -37.00
C THR A 6 1.55 -10.13 -36.91
N ASP A 7 2.33 -9.37 -36.14
CA ASP A 7 3.76 -9.61 -35.95
C ASP A 7 4.04 -10.20 -34.56
N THR A 8 4.57 -11.44 -34.53
CA THR A 8 4.83 -12.19 -33.29
C THR A 8 5.87 -11.52 -32.40
N PHE A 9 6.86 -10.83 -32.97
CA PHE A 9 7.90 -10.12 -32.22
C PHE A 9 7.31 -8.87 -31.54
N ILE A 10 6.52 -8.10 -32.29
CA ILE A 10 5.84 -6.91 -31.76
C ILE A 10 4.82 -7.30 -30.68
N ARG A 11 4.09 -8.41 -30.87
CA ARG A 11 3.14 -8.93 -29.87
C ARG A 11 3.83 -9.32 -28.56
N ASN A 12 4.96 -10.02 -28.63
CA ASN A 12 5.70 -10.44 -27.43
C ASN A 12 6.19 -9.22 -26.64
N LYS A 13 6.82 -8.25 -27.32
CA LYS A 13 7.32 -7.04 -26.68
C LYS A 13 6.21 -6.21 -26.02
N TYR A 14 5.04 -6.12 -26.65
CA TYR A 14 3.88 -5.44 -26.07
C TYR A 14 3.33 -6.16 -24.83
N MET A 15 3.25 -7.50 -24.87
CA MET A 15 2.81 -8.30 -23.72
C MET A 15 3.77 -8.19 -22.53
N THR A 16 5.08 -8.21 -22.77
CA THR A 16 6.08 -8.00 -21.70
C THR A 16 5.94 -6.60 -21.10
N TYR A 17 5.80 -5.56 -21.95
CA TYR A 17 5.62 -4.19 -21.47
C TYR A 17 4.36 -4.02 -20.61
N GLU A 18 3.21 -4.57 -21.03
CA GLU A 18 1.98 -4.51 -20.25
C GLU A 18 2.08 -5.31 -18.93
N PHE A 19 2.78 -6.45 -18.95
CA PHE A 19 3.04 -7.25 -17.76
C PHE A 19 3.90 -6.49 -16.74
N ASP A 20 5.04 -5.94 -17.17
CA ASP A 20 5.94 -5.15 -16.32
C ASP A 20 5.24 -3.89 -15.78
N LEU A 21 4.40 -3.24 -16.60
CA LEU A 21 3.60 -2.10 -16.17
C LEU A 21 2.53 -2.47 -15.14
N HIS A 22 1.97 -3.67 -15.23
CA HIS A 22 1.00 -4.17 -14.26
C HIS A 22 1.67 -4.54 -12.92
N GLU A 23 2.79 -5.28 -12.97
CA GLU A 23 3.54 -5.64 -11.75
C GLU A 23 4.03 -4.38 -11.01
N SER A 24 4.65 -3.42 -11.71
CA SER A 24 5.12 -2.18 -11.08
C SER A 24 4.00 -1.35 -10.44
N ARG A 25 2.78 -1.39 -11.00
CA ARG A 25 1.61 -0.74 -10.39
C ARG A 25 1.12 -1.47 -9.14
N GLU A 26 1.13 -2.80 -9.14
CA GLU A 26 0.77 -3.58 -7.96
C GLU A 26 1.80 -3.44 -6.85
N GLU A 27 3.09 -3.44 -7.17
CA GLU A 27 4.17 -3.17 -6.23
C GLU A 27 4.04 -1.76 -5.64
N GLY A 28 3.85 -0.74 -6.48
CA GLY A 28 3.64 0.64 -6.03
C GLY A 28 2.41 0.80 -5.14
N ARG A 29 1.32 0.07 -5.41
CA ARG A 29 0.14 0.03 -4.52
C ARG A 29 0.46 -0.62 -3.18
N LYS A 30 1.15 -1.76 -3.16
CA LYS A 30 1.56 -2.43 -1.92
C LYS A 30 2.49 -1.55 -1.08
N GLU A 31 3.45 -0.88 -1.70
CA GLU A 31 4.33 0.07 -1.02
C GLU A 31 3.56 1.26 -0.44
N ALA A 32 2.59 1.82 -1.18
CA ALA A 32 1.75 2.90 -0.71
C ALA A 32 0.86 2.46 0.48
N GLU A 33 0.27 1.26 0.41
CA GLU A 33 -0.51 0.68 1.50
C GLU A 33 0.36 0.41 2.74
N ALA A 34 1.59 -0.09 2.55
CA ALA A 34 2.55 -0.31 3.64
C ALA A 34 2.97 1.01 4.29
N LYS A 35 3.28 2.05 3.50
CA LYS A 35 3.58 3.39 4.03
C LYS A 35 2.39 3.99 4.78
N ALA A 36 1.19 3.88 4.23
CA ALA A 36 -0.02 4.38 4.90
C ALA A 36 -0.28 3.65 6.23
N LEU A 37 0.03 2.35 6.32
CA LEU A 37 -0.08 1.59 7.56
C LEU A 37 0.97 2.04 8.59
N GLU A 38 2.22 2.24 8.17
CA GLU A 38 3.28 2.76 9.04
C GLU A 38 2.99 4.17 9.54
N GLU A 39 2.48 5.07 8.70
CA GLU A 39 2.07 6.42 9.11
C GLU A 39 0.93 6.39 10.13
N LYS A 40 -0.06 5.48 9.95
CA LYS A 40 -1.14 5.28 10.93
C LYS A 40 -0.61 4.77 12.27
N LYS A 41 0.36 3.86 12.26
CA LYS A 41 1.03 3.39 13.47
C LYS A 41 1.84 4.50 14.15
N ALA A 42 2.60 5.28 13.38
CA ALA A 42 3.36 6.41 13.89
C ALA A 42 2.45 7.47 14.53
N MET A 43 1.30 7.78 13.90
CA MET A 43 0.27 8.64 14.49
C MET A 43 -0.28 8.04 15.79
N ALA A 44 -0.65 6.75 15.80
CA ALA A 44 -1.16 6.08 17.01
C ALA A 44 -0.15 6.12 18.17
N ARG A 45 1.13 5.91 17.86
CA ARG A 45 2.24 6.02 18.82
C ARG A 45 2.40 7.44 19.33
N GLY A 46 2.36 8.44 18.45
CA GLY A 46 2.41 9.86 18.84
C GLY A 46 1.28 10.23 19.81
N PHE A 47 0.04 9.86 19.49
CA PHE A 47 -1.10 10.09 20.39
C PHE A 47 -0.93 9.38 21.74
N ARG A 48 -0.36 8.16 21.75
CA ARG A 48 -0.08 7.45 23.01
C ARG A 48 0.94 8.21 23.86
N ASP A 49 2.04 8.63 23.24
CA ASP A 49 3.14 9.32 23.92
C ASP A 49 2.68 10.73 24.40
N ASP A 50 1.75 11.37 23.69
CA ASP A 50 1.07 12.62 24.11
C ASP A 50 0.05 12.43 25.26
N GLY A 51 -0.18 11.19 25.70
CA GLY A 51 -1.08 10.86 26.81
C GLY A 51 -2.57 10.85 26.46
N PHE A 52 -2.94 10.72 25.18
CA PHE A 52 -4.35 10.57 24.80
C PHE A 52 -4.95 9.25 25.32
N PRO A 53 -6.25 9.23 25.64
CA PRO A 53 -6.94 7.99 26.04
C PRO A 53 -6.84 6.92 24.95
N LEU A 54 -6.37 5.73 25.32
CA LEU A 54 -6.15 4.61 24.39
C LEU A 54 -7.44 4.20 23.64
N GLU A 55 -8.61 4.32 24.28
CA GLU A 55 -9.89 4.06 23.61
C GLU A 55 -10.22 5.06 22.51
N ALA A 56 -9.82 6.33 22.67
CA ALA A 56 -10.04 7.36 21.66
C ALA A 56 -9.11 7.16 20.46
N ILE A 57 -7.87 6.74 20.72
CA ILE A 57 -6.91 6.36 19.68
C ILE A 57 -7.44 5.14 18.92
N SER A 58 -7.86 4.08 19.63
CA SER A 58 -8.42 2.86 19.05
C SER A 58 -9.61 3.14 18.12
N LYS A 59 -10.55 4.00 18.54
CA LYS A 59 -11.69 4.40 17.70
C LYS A 59 -11.29 5.16 16.43
N ARG A 60 -10.19 5.91 16.45
CA ARG A 60 -9.74 6.74 15.30
C ARG A 60 -8.82 6.00 14.34
N THR A 61 -7.96 5.13 14.86
CA THR A 61 -6.95 4.44 14.07
C THR A 61 -7.41 3.04 13.65
N GLY A 62 -8.40 2.47 14.34
CA GLY A 62 -8.89 1.11 14.11
C GLY A 62 -7.99 0.04 14.73
N PHE A 63 -6.91 0.42 15.42
CA PHE A 63 -6.06 -0.50 16.17
C PHE A 63 -6.68 -0.87 17.51
N THR A 64 -6.42 -2.08 17.98
CA THR A 64 -6.81 -2.49 19.33
C THR A 64 -5.99 -1.78 20.38
N VAL A 65 -6.52 -1.69 21.61
CA VAL A 65 -5.81 -1.07 22.74
C VAL A 65 -4.48 -1.79 23.04
N GLU A 66 -4.42 -3.11 22.80
CA GLU A 66 -3.20 -3.90 22.96
C GLU A 66 -2.15 -3.58 21.90
N GLU A 67 -2.56 -3.46 20.63
CA GLU A 67 -1.66 -3.02 19.55
C GLU A 67 -1.14 -1.61 19.80
N ILE A 68 -1.98 -0.67 20.24
CA ILE A 68 -1.54 0.70 20.55
C ILE A 68 -0.55 0.73 21.72
N LYS A 69 -0.70 -0.16 22.71
CA LYS A 69 0.29 -0.29 23.79
C LYS A 69 1.61 -0.91 23.32
N ALA A 70 1.56 -1.82 22.34
CA ALA A 70 2.73 -2.51 21.80
C ALA A 70 3.50 -1.73 20.72
N LEU A 71 2.89 -0.68 20.13
CA LEU A 71 3.51 0.27 19.19
C LEU A 71 4.54 1.19 19.85
#